data_AF-A0A7Y3FVT4-F1
#
_entry.id   AF-A0A7Y3FVT4-F1
#
_cell.length_a   1.000
_cell.length_b   1.000
_cell.length_c   1.000
_cell.angle_alpha   90.00
_cell.angle_beta   90.00
_cell.angle_gamma   90.00
#
_symmetry.space_group_name_H-M   'P 1'
#
loop_
_entity.id
_entity.type
_entity.pdbx_description
1 polymer ?
#
loop_
_entity_poly.entity_id
_entity_poly.type
_entity_poly.pdbx_seq_one_letter_code
_entity_poly.pdbx_strand_id
1 'polypeptide(L)'
;MENSQKVKVLGLNLGASSVSVVQIELDQESGKPRIVKSSVQLHEGNPKDTLLSVLNNYDLTSIDKIAATGRKFIKFINLSTISEPQAVEYAYQFVKP
;
A
#
# COMPACT_ATOMS: atom_id res chain seq x y z
N MET A 1 -15.37 4.68 -27.00
CA MET A 1 -14.00 4.59 -26.44
C MET A 1 -14.22 4.48 -24.95
N GLU A 2 -14.15 3.26 -24.43
CA GLU A 2 -14.56 2.91 -23.07
C GLU A 2 -13.58 3.57 -22.08
N ASN A 3 -14.07 4.50 -21.27
CA ASN A 3 -13.31 5.08 -20.16
C ASN A 3 -13.24 4.00 -19.08
N SER A 4 -12.34 3.02 -19.23
CA SER A 4 -12.11 2.02 -18.18
C SER A 4 -11.68 2.77 -16.91
N GLN A 5 -12.58 2.77 -15.92
CA GLN A 5 -12.40 3.53 -14.70
C GLN A 5 -11.37 2.81 -13.84
N LYS A 6 -10.17 3.38 -13.74
CA LYS A 6 -9.08 2.83 -12.92
C LYS A 6 -9.17 3.37 -11.50
N VAL A 7 -9.03 2.47 -10.53
CA VAL A 7 -8.91 2.83 -9.11
C VAL A 7 -7.44 2.78 -8.73
N LYS A 8 -6.92 3.88 -8.20
CA LYS A 8 -5.56 4.00 -7.67
C LYS A 8 -5.58 3.77 -6.17
N VAL A 9 -4.79 2.79 -5.73
CA VAL A 9 -4.71 2.38 -4.32
C VAL A 9 -3.27 2.47 -3.85
N LEU A 10 -3.06 2.96 -2.63
CA LEU A 10 -1.79 2.95 -1.94
C LEU A 10 -1.82 1.93 -0.79
N GLY A 11 -1.01 0.89 -0.89
CA GLY A 11 -0.79 -0.10 0.16
C GLY A 11 0.46 0.23 0.98
N LEU A 12 0.35 0.17 2.30
CA LEU A 12 1.44 0.43 3.24
C LEU A 12 1.70 -0.80 4.11
N ASN A 13 2.96 -1.22 4.24
CA ASN A 13 3.38 -2.19 5.26
C ASN A 13 4.30 -1.50 6.27
N LEU A 14 3.84 -1.40 7.51
CA LEU A 14 4.60 -0.82 8.63
C LEU A 14 5.27 -1.97 9.41
N GLY A 15 6.37 -2.44 8.87
CA GLY A 15 7.17 -3.55 9.41
C GLY A 15 7.97 -3.15 10.66
N ALA A 16 8.71 -4.12 11.20
CA ALA A 16 9.51 -3.92 12.42
C ALA A 16 10.78 -3.08 12.21
N SER A 17 11.33 -3.07 10.99
CA SER A 17 12.56 -2.39 10.62
C SER A 17 12.44 -1.52 9.37
N SER A 18 11.34 -1.65 8.62
CA SER A 18 11.11 -0.96 7.36
C SER A 18 9.67 -0.51 7.20
N VAL A 19 9.49 0.50 6.37
CA VAL A 19 8.22 0.93 5.80
C VAL A 19 8.24 0.60 4.32
N SER A 20 7.29 -0.21 3.86
CA SER A 20 7.10 -0.51 2.45
C SER A 20 5.83 0.14 1.95
N VAL A 21 5.86 0.61 0.71
CA VAL A 21 4.69 1.19 0.03
C VAL A 21 4.58 0.61 -1.37
N VAL A 22 3.34 0.40 -1.80
CA VAL A 22 3.01 0.00 -3.16
C VAL A 22 1.83 0.82 -3.66
N GLN A 23 1.96 1.38 -4.85
CA GLN A 23 0.85 1.98 -5.58
C GLN A 23 0.39 0.98 -6.63
N ILE A 24 -0.92 0.70 -6.63
CA ILE A 24 -1.57 -0.23 -7.53
C ILE A 24 -2.67 0.51 -8.28
N GLU A 25 -2.82 0.20 -9.56
CA GLU A 25 -4.01 0.54 -10.34
C GLU A 25 -4.84 -0.72 -10.56
N LEU A 26 -6.11 -0.67 -10.20
CA LEU A 26 -7.09 -1.69 -10.53
C LEU A 26 -7.94 -1.19 -11.69
N ASP A 27 -7.88 -1.92 -12.80
CA ASP A 27 -8.83 -1.78 -13.89
C ASP A 27 -10.14 -2.46 -13.48
N GLN A 28 -11.23 -1.68 -13.36
CA GLN A 28 -12.50 -2.19 -12.86
C GLN A 28 -13.19 -3.18 -13.81
N GLU A 29 -12.89 -3.13 -15.10
CA GLU A 29 -13.49 -4.04 -16.09
C GLU A 29 -12.79 -5.40 -16.07
N SER A 30 -11.45 -5.39 -16.08
CA SER A 30 -10.66 -6.62 -16.08
C SER A 30 -10.49 -7.25 -14.70
N GLY A 31 -10.67 -6.47 -13.63
CA GLY A 31 -10.42 -6.89 -12.25
C GLY A 31 -8.95 -7.19 -11.94
N LYS A 32 -8.02 -6.86 -12.85
CA LYS A 32 -6.60 -7.18 -12.70
C LYS A 32 -5.83 -6.01 -12.08
N PRO A 33 -5.20 -6.18 -10.91
CA PRO A 33 -4.34 -5.16 -10.33
C PRO A 33 -3.01 -5.08 -11.10
N ARG A 34 -2.51 -3.85 -11.27
CA ARG A 34 -1.19 -3.56 -11.82
C ARG A 34 -0.39 -2.71 -10.84
N ILE A 35 0.82 -3.16 -10.51
CA ILE A 35 1.77 -2.35 -9.72
C ILE A 35 2.26 -1.19 -10.59
N VAL A 36 2.06 0.04 -10.10
CA VAL A 36 2.56 1.27 -10.75
C VAL A 36 3.94 1.62 -10.22
N LYS A 37 4.12 1.59 -8.89
CA LYS A 37 5.35 1.95 -8.20
C LYS A 37 5.40 1.25 -6.85
N SER A 38 6.58 0.83 -6.41
CA SER A 38 6.80 0.34 -5.05
C SER A 38 8.14 0.84 -4.52
N SER A 39 8.26 0.92 -3.19
CA SER A 39 9.52 1.22 -2.52
C SER A 39 9.53 0.66 -1.10
N VAL A 40 10.73 0.40 -0.59
CA VAL A 40 10.97 -0.03 0.78
C VAL A 40 12.02 0.88 1.38
N GLN A 41 11.77 1.41 2.57
CA GLN A 41 12.69 2.28 3.29
C GLN A 41 12.92 1.76 4.71
N LEU A 42 14.17 1.63 5.13
CA LEU A 42 14.51 1.34 6.51
C LEU A 42 14.17 2.55 7.37
N HIS A 43 13.53 2.32 8.52
CA HIS A 43 13.12 3.41 9.38
C HIS A 43 14.08 3.70 10.54
N GLU A 44 15.09 2.84 10.76
CA GLU A 44 16.17 3.05 11.75
C GLU A 44 15.70 3.54 13.13
N GLY A 45 14.58 2.98 13.62
CA GLY A 45 13.97 3.37 14.90
C GLY A 45 12.96 4.53 14.85
N ASN A 46 12.77 5.20 13.72
CA ASN A 46 11.80 6.29 13.52
C ASN A 46 10.79 6.05 12.37
N PRO A 47 9.84 5.11 12.54
CA PRO A 47 8.86 4.76 11.50
C PRO A 47 7.88 5.87 11.15
N LYS A 48 7.66 6.86 12.04
CA LYS A 48 6.76 7.99 11.75
C LYS A 48 7.35 8.91 10.70
N ASP A 49 8.59 9.36 10.90
CA ASP A 49 9.25 10.27 9.98
C ASP A 49 9.56 9.58 8.65
N THR A 50 9.92 8.29 8.69
CA THR A 50 10.07 7.49 7.47
C THR A 50 8.75 7.38 6.71
N LEU A 51 7.62 7.10 7.39
CA LEU A 51 6.32 7.06 6.72
C LEU A 51 5.97 8.39 6.07
N LEU A 52 6.15 9.52 6.77
CA LEU A 52 5.90 10.85 6.20
C LEU A 52 6.79 11.13 4.98
N SER A 53 8.07 10.79 5.07
CA SER A 53 9.03 10.92 3.97
C SER A 53 8.62 10.08 2.76
N VAL A 54 8.17 8.84 2.98
CA VAL A 54 7.65 7.97 1.92
C VAL A 54 6.41 8.59 1.29
N LEU A 55 5.43 9.03 2.07
CA LEU A 55 4.17 9.58 1.58
C LEU A 55 4.36 10.88 0.78
N ASN A 56 5.33 11.72 1.15
CA ASN A 56 5.68 12.94 0.40
C ASN A 56 6.17 12.65 -1.03
N ASN A 57 6.57 11.42 -1.34
CA ASN A 57 6.97 11.01 -2.70
C ASN A 57 5.80 10.53 -3.58
N TYR A 58 4.56 10.69 -3.11
CA TYR A 58 3.34 10.30 -3.80
C TYR A 58 2.36 11.48 -3.89
N ASP A 59 1.70 11.61 -5.04
CA ASP A 59 0.56 12.52 -5.17
C ASP A 59 -0.70 11.87 -4.55
N LEU A 60 -0.87 12.11 -3.24
CA LEU A 60 -1.98 11.56 -2.47
C LEU A 60 -3.36 12.06 -2.94
N THR A 61 -3.43 13.19 -3.66
CA THR A 61 -4.70 13.71 -4.19
C THR A 61 -5.23 12.86 -5.34
N SER A 62 -4.35 12.10 -6.00
CA SER A 62 -4.68 11.17 -7.08
C SER A 62 -4.95 9.74 -6.60
N ILE A 63 -4.85 9.47 -5.31
CA ILE A 63 -5.05 8.15 -4.71
C ILE A 63 -6.49 8.05 -4.18
N ASP A 64 -7.25 7.08 -4.68
CA ASP A 64 -8.64 6.87 -4.28
C ASP A 64 -8.75 6.21 -2.90
N LYS A 65 -7.82 5.29 -2.58
CA LYS A 65 -7.87 4.48 -1.35
C LYS A 65 -6.48 4.23 -0.79
N ILE A 66 -6.39 4.22 0.54
CA ILE A 66 -5.18 3.86 1.28
C ILE A 66 -5.51 2.72 2.24
N ALA A 67 -4.70 1.66 2.23
CA ALA A 67 -4.79 0.56 3.18
C ALA A 67 -3.42 0.29 3.80
N ALA A 68 -3.41 0.02 5.11
CA ALA A 68 -2.19 -0.25 5.84
C ALA A 68 -2.20 -1.64 6.47
N THR A 69 -1.01 -2.23 6.59
CA THR A 69 -0.75 -3.45 7.34
C THR A 69 0.53 -3.31 8.16
N GLY A 70 0.88 -4.37 8.89
CA GLY A 70 1.98 -4.41 9.84
C GLY A 70 1.50 -4.79 11.24
N ARG A 71 2.42 -4.79 12.21
CA ARG A 71 2.16 -5.33 13.55
C ARG A 71 2.08 -4.26 14.65
N LYS A 72 3.22 -3.66 14.98
CA LYS A 72 3.33 -2.77 16.15
C LYS A 72 2.95 -1.33 15.80
N PHE A 73 3.34 -0.87 14.61
CA PHE A 73 3.24 0.54 14.23
C PHE A 73 1.89 0.94 13.66
N ILE A 74 1.05 -0.01 13.25
CA ILE A 74 -0.31 0.27 12.75
C ILE A 74 -1.18 0.95 13.82
N LYS A 75 -0.85 0.76 15.11
CA LYS A 75 -1.57 1.37 16.24
C LYS A 75 -1.37 2.89 16.35
N PHE A 76 -0.41 3.46 15.60
CA PHE A 76 -0.11 4.89 15.63
C PHE A 76 -0.66 5.67 14.43
N ILE A 77 -1.47 5.03 13.58
CA ILE A 77 -2.07 5.65 12.39
C ILE A 77 -3.59 5.53 12.43
N ASN A 78 -4.28 6.50 11.84
CA ASN A 78 -5.73 6.49 11.67
C ASN A 78 -6.10 6.20 10.21
N LEU A 79 -5.74 5.01 9.73
CA LEU A 79 -6.05 4.52 8.37
C LEU A 79 -6.79 3.20 8.45
N SER A 80 -7.45 2.81 7.36
CA SER A 80 -7.99 1.46 7.23
C SER A 80 -6.86 0.43 7.30
N THR A 81 -6.93 -0.48 8.28
CA THR A 81 -5.91 -1.51 8.48
C THR A 81 -6.43 -2.91 8.21
N ILE A 82 -5.56 -3.77 7.71
CA ILE A 82 -5.77 -5.21 7.57
C ILE A 82 -4.59 -5.95 8.22
N SER A 83 -4.86 -7.10 8.85
CA SER A 83 -3.78 -7.90 9.45
C SER A 83 -2.81 -8.41 8.38
N GLU A 84 -1.51 -8.47 8.70
CA GLU A 84 -0.48 -8.90 7.75
C GLU A 84 -0.72 -10.32 7.20
N PRO A 85 -1.08 -11.34 8.01
CA PRO A 85 -1.41 -12.65 7.48
C PRO A 85 -2.59 -12.63 6.49
N GLN A 86 -3.61 -11.81 6.77
CA GLN A 86 -4.78 -11.70 5.90
C GLN A 86 -4.45 -10.96 4.60
N ALA A 87 -3.62 -9.91 4.67
CA ALA A 87 -3.12 -9.23 3.47
C ALA A 87 -2.31 -10.15 2.58
N VAL A 88 -1.45 -10.99 3.16
CA VAL A 88 -0.66 -11.99 2.41
C VAL A 88 -1.57 -13.00 1.71
N GLU A 89 -2.56 -13.55 2.41
CA GLU A 89 -3.52 -14.50 1.83
C GLU A 89 -4.29 -13.87 0.65
N TYR A 90 -4.77 -12.63 0.81
CA TYR A 90 -5.44 -11.92 -0.30
C TYR A 90 -4.52 -11.57 -1.45
N ALA A 91 -3.23 -11.30 -1.20
CA ALA A 91 -2.27 -11.01 -2.26
C ALA A 91 -1.88 -12.28 -3.03
N TYR A 92 -1.84 -13.44 -2.35
CA TYR A 92 -1.34 -14.69 -2.90
C TYR A 92 -2.05 -15.13 -4.18
N GLN A 93 -3.38 -14.97 -4.26
CA GLN A 93 -4.19 -15.24 -5.45
C GLN A 93 -3.76 -14.45 -6.72
N PHE A 94 -3.04 -13.34 -6.56
CA PHE A 94 -2.55 -12.53 -7.69
C PHE A 94 -1.09 -12.81 -8.06
N VAL A 95 -0.33 -13.50 -7.19
CA VAL A 95 1.12 -13.73 -7.37
C VAL A 95 1.49 -15.21 -7.40
N LYS A 96 0.51 -16.11 -7.26
CA LYS A 96 0.71 -17.56 -7.36
C LYS A 96 1.28 -17.91 -8.75
N PRO A 97 2.30 -18.78 -8.83
CA PRO A 97 2.86 -19.26 -10.10
C PRO A 97 1.88 -20.12 -10.90
#